data_AF-A0A419FA43-F1
#
_entry.id   AF-A0A419FA43-F1
#
_cell.length_a   1.000
_cell.length_b   1.000
_cell.length_c   1.000
_cell.angle_alpha   90.00
_cell.angle_beta   90.00
_cell.angle_gamma   90.00
#
_symmetry.space_group_name_H-M   'P 1'
#
loop_
_entity.id
_entity.type
_entity.pdbx_description
1 polymer ?
#
loop_
_entity_poly.entity_id
_entity_poly.type
_entity_poly.pdbx_seq_one_letter_code
_entity_poly.pdbx_strand_id
1 'polypeptide(L)'
;MKILLANLRHFYQCRSLWLWYSFLLFWSFPLFLSPWVRYGPSGSFPGFFLISFFLGTLAAGVQRDVLAKPFSYCLPNHRRVPKLFILGIGLILNLLLGIAAFWRPAMDSSHSLFVIIAASFVGITSYLLAVWFVFASKGPAGMALIGFFFVVMFTFEYQISAAYVIISYTLQLIVAGILACAISWKLLDGDTLARRFCGEHLLGFADTWNTAKTQKYWQRRLALRRSGKSHTGLDRAGDFFVARMKACSPLGGNRHVLGNLYVISGRYLGPWWWMWMYAASLLAAAVGFGYMGDTPMANLLFIFPVFGTAQVDLIPHRSILLSSGRTEKYYSAVVSGFAVTFLAAIAVAMVAAMTIPLSMVMPDLSWEGTTYTFHFIDPKKSYLVLILMPIVLLVATLFANKRILTMAVTMIAVAMVMLSVPFGLRLEFSFPTTVLIIAGMIAASWAGFVLILGHYCRKRCLVGQGR
;
A
#
# COMPACT_ATOMS: atom_id res chain seq x y z
N MET A 1 23.73 -14.19 -34.37
CA MET A 1 24.07 -13.04 -33.51
C MET A 1 22.98 -11.94 -33.46
N LYS A 2 22.39 -11.50 -34.59
CA LYS A 2 21.38 -10.42 -34.62
C LYS A 2 20.09 -10.71 -33.82
N ILE A 3 19.59 -11.96 -33.84
CA ILE A 3 18.38 -12.36 -33.10
C ILE A 3 18.63 -12.41 -31.58
N LEU A 4 19.79 -12.91 -31.16
CA LEU A 4 20.19 -12.91 -29.74
C LEU A 4 20.33 -11.47 -29.23
N LEU A 5 20.98 -10.59 -30.00
CA LEU A 5 21.12 -9.17 -29.66
C LEU A 5 19.75 -8.47 -29.63
N ALA A 6 18.84 -8.75 -30.57
CA ALA A 6 17.49 -8.20 -30.58
C ALA A 6 16.65 -8.68 -29.38
N ASN A 7 16.75 -9.97 -29.03
CA ASN A 7 16.09 -10.54 -27.86
C ASN A 7 16.68 -9.99 -26.55
N LEU A 8 17.99 -9.84 -26.45
CA LEU A 8 18.66 -9.18 -25.32
C LEU A 8 18.26 -7.70 -25.24
N ARG A 9 18.17 -6.98 -26.36
CA ARG A 9 17.71 -5.59 -26.38
C ARG A 9 16.27 -5.48 -25.89
N HIS A 10 15.37 -6.39 -26.27
CA HIS A 10 14.02 -6.47 -25.70
C HIS A 10 14.00 -6.89 -24.22
N PHE A 11 15.02 -7.62 -23.77
CA PHE A 11 15.18 -8.04 -22.40
C PHE A 11 15.67 -6.90 -21.49
N TYR A 12 16.61 -6.09 -21.97
CA TYR A 12 17.27 -5.00 -21.26
C TYR A 12 16.65 -3.61 -21.47
N GLN A 13 15.88 -3.38 -22.55
CA GLN A 13 15.05 -2.17 -22.72
C GLN A 13 13.77 -2.24 -21.87
N CYS A 14 13.93 -2.59 -20.59
CA CYS A 14 12.85 -2.42 -19.63
C CYS A 14 12.74 -0.93 -19.30
N ARG A 15 11.65 -0.29 -19.73
CA ARG A 15 11.35 1.11 -19.36
C ARG A 15 11.31 1.32 -17.84
N SER A 16 11.01 0.27 -17.05
CA SER A 16 11.13 0.28 -15.58
C SER A 16 12.55 0.59 -15.10
N LEU A 17 13.58 0.16 -15.82
CA LEU A 17 14.98 0.35 -15.46
C LEU A 17 15.40 1.81 -15.61
N TRP A 18 14.87 2.53 -16.61
CA TRP A 18 15.04 3.98 -16.72
C TRP A 18 14.35 4.73 -15.59
N LEU A 19 13.12 4.33 -15.24
CA LEU A 19 12.39 4.89 -14.11
C LEU A 19 13.14 4.63 -12.79
N TRP A 20 13.77 3.46 -12.66
CA TRP A 20 14.63 3.10 -11.54
C TRP A 20 15.86 4.02 -11.46
N TYR A 21 16.59 4.20 -12.56
CA TYR A 21 17.74 5.11 -12.60
C TYR A 21 17.34 6.55 -12.30
N SER A 22 16.26 7.06 -12.90
CA SER A 22 15.77 8.41 -12.63
C SER A 22 15.32 8.57 -11.18
N PHE A 23 14.67 7.56 -10.59
CA PHE A 23 14.26 7.63 -9.19
C PHE A 23 15.46 7.60 -8.24
N LEU A 24 16.44 6.72 -8.48
CA LEU A 24 17.67 6.67 -7.68
C LEU A 24 18.50 7.95 -7.78
N LEU A 25 18.59 8.56 -8.96
CA LEU A 25 19.32 9.81 -9.13
C LEU A 25 18.58 11.01 -8.54
N PHE A 26 17.29 11.16 -8.84
CA PHE A 26 16.56 12.39 -8.52
C PHE A 26 15.79 12.36 -7.20
N TRP A 27 15.33 11.20 -6.73
CA TRP A 27 14.43 11.12 -5.57
C TRP A 27 15.10 10.60 -4.31
N SER A 28 15.98 9.60 -4.39
CA SER A 28 16.67 9.15 -3.17
C SER A 28 17.61 10.21 -2.61
N PHE A 29 18.22 11.07 -3.44
CA PHE A 29 19.14 12.08 -2.94
C PHE A 29 18.45 13.17 -2.09
N PRO A 30 17.33 13.80 -2.52
CA PRO A 30 16.59 14.73 -1.67
C PRO A 30 15.89 14.06 -0.49
N LEU A 31 15.37 12.83 -0.65
CA LEU A 31 14.74 12.09 0.46
C LEU A 31 15.74 11.67 1.53
N PHE A 32 17.00 11.48 1.14
CA PHE A 32 18.10 11.22 2.05
C PHE A 32 18.58 12.48 2.75
N LEU A 33 18.59 13.62 2.04
CA LEU A 33 18.99 14.92 2.59
C LEU A 33 17.89 15.57 3.45
N SER A 34 16.60 15.36 3.17
CA SER A 34 15.53 16.10 3.86
C SER A 34 15.43 15.81 5.36
N PRO A 35 15.59 14.57 5.87
CA PRO A 35 15.62 14.32 7.30
C PRO A 35 16.87 14.91 7.96
N TRP A 36 18.00 14.90 7.23
CA TRP A 36 19.26 15.46 7.69
C TRP A 36 19.20 16.99 7.81
N VAL A 37 18.58 17.67 6.85
CA VAL A 37 18.36 19.12 6.85
C VAL A 37 17.37 19.54 7.95
N ARG A 38 16.32 18.74 8.19
CA ARG A 38 15.22 19.13 9.10
C ARG A 38 15.49 18.81 10.57
N TYR A 39 16.18 17.71 10.86
CA TYR A 39 16.36 17.21 12.22
C TYR A 39 17.82 17.21 12.68
N GLY A 40 18.73 17.72 11.85
CA GLY A 40 20.16 17.70 12.12
C GLY A 40 20.73 16.27 12.17
N PRO A 41 21.97 16.10 12.67
CA PRO A 41 22.64 14.81 12.69
C PRO A 41 21.96 13.76 13.59
N SER A 42 21.08 14.15 14.50
CA SER A 42 20.40 13.28 15.46
C SER A 42 19.14 12.56 14.93
N GLY A 43 18.61 12.93 13.74
CA GLY A 43 17.29 12.45 13.27
C GLY A 43 17.23 11.44 12.10
N SER A 44 18.34 11.04 11.49
CA SER A 44 18.31 10.44 10.14
C SER A 44 17.98 8.94 10.01
N PHE A 45 17.91 8.15 11.08
CA PHE A 45 17.92 6.66 10.94
C PHE A 45 16.71 6.00 10.28
N PRO A 46 15.45 6.39 10.57
CA PRO A 46 14.28 5.74 9.96
C PRO A 46 14.25 5.90 8.44
N GLY A 47 14.70 7.05 7.94
CA GLY A 47 14.83 7.32 6.51
C GLY A 47 15.63 6.24 5.78
N PHE A 48 16.69 5.70 6.40
CA PHE A 48 17.50 4.64 5.80
C PHE A 48 16.74 3.33 5.64
N PHE A 49 16.06 2.85 6.68
CA PHE A 49 15.24 1.63 6.58
C PHE A 49 14.17 1.79 5.53
N LEU A 50 13.66 3.01 5.45
CA LEU A 50 12.60 3.34 4.55
C LEU A 50 13.08 3.28 3.09
N ILE A 51 14.14 4.03 2.78
CA ILE A 51 14.79 3.99 1.48
C ILE A 51 15.20 2.56 1.11
N SER A 52 15.74 1.79 2.04
CA SER A 52 16.18 0.41 1.82
C SER A 52 15.05 -0.53 1.44
N PHE A 53 13.92 -0.47 2.17
CA PHE A 53 12.72 -1.25 1.84
C PHE A 53 12.22 -0.89 0.44
N PHE A 54 12.11 0.42 0.15
CA PHE A 54 11.63 0.90 -1.14
C PHE A 54 12.54 0.41 -2.28
N LEU A 55 13.86 0.52 -2.14
CA LEU A 55 14.82 0.00 -3.11
C LEU A 55 14.70 -1.53 -3.27
N GLY A 56 14.41 -2.26 -2.18
CA GLY A 56 14.08 -3.68 -2.19
C GLY A 56 12.84 -3.99 -3.03
N THR A 57 11.77 -3.22 -2.85
CA THR A 57 10.54 -3.41 -3.64
C THR A 57 10.79 -3.21 -5.13
N LEU A 58 11.58 -2.19 -5.49
CA LEU A 58 11.91 -1.91 -6.88
C LEU A 58 12.81 -2.99 -7.49
N ALA A 59 13.88 -3.38 -6.78
CA ALA A 59 14.80 -4.41 -7.25
C ALA A 59 14.09 -5.75 -7.47
N ALA A 60 13.24 -6.15 -6.52
CA ALA A 60 12.41 -7.34 -6.66
C ALA A 60 11.39 -7.21 -7.79
N GLY A 61 10.78 -6.04 -7.98
CA GLY A 61 9.87 -5.78 -9.09
C GLY A 61 10.54 -5.97 -10.45
N VAL A 62 11.74 -5.43 -10.63
CA VAL A 62 12.53 -5.60 -11.87
C VAL A 62 12.90 -7.07 -12.08
N GLN A 63 13.38 -7.76 -11.04
CA GLN A 63 13.77 -9.16 -11.16
C GLN A 63 12.58 -10.09 -11.40
N ARG A 64 11.42 -9.77 -10.84
CA ARG A 64 10.18 -10.49 -11.11
C ARG A 64 9.76 -10.36 -12.59
N ASP A 65 9.94 -9.19 -13.20
CA ASP A 65 9.65 -8.99 -14.64
C ASP A 65 10.59 -9.79 -15.54
N VAL A 66 11.85 -9.91 -15.13
CA VAL A 66 12.86 -10.74 -15.77
C VAL A 66 12.47 -12.22 -15.68
N LEU A 67 12.11 -12.69 -14.48
CA LEU A 67 11.71 -14.08 -14.22
C LEU A 67 10.37 -14.47 -14.88
N ALA A 68 9.48 -13.52 -15.16
CA ALA A 68 8.24 -13.82 -15.88
C ALA A 68 8.48 -14.26 -17.34
N LYS A 69 9.62 -13.87 -17.93
CA LYS A 69 9.93 -14.13 -19.34
C LYS A 69 10.49 -15.55 -19.51
N PRO A 70 9.90 -16.41 -20.38
CA PRO A 70 10.34 -17.79 -20.55
C PRO A 70 11.78 -17.91 -21.07
N PHE A 71 12.21 -16.96 -21.92
CA PHE A 71 13.58 -16.91 -22.44
C PHE A 71 14.66 -16.75 -21.35
N SER A 72 14.30 -16.22 -20.18
CA SER A 72 15.25 -16.07 -19.06
C SER A 72 15.79 -17.42 -18.57
N TYR A 73 15.04 -18.50 -18.77
CA TYR A 73 15.41 -19.85 -18.31
C TYR A 73 16.16 -20.68 -19.34
N CYS A 74 16.15 -20.25 -20.61
CA CYS A 74 16.88 -20.92 -21.68
C CYS A 74 18.36 -20.51 -21.72
N LEU A 75 18.74 -19.43 -21.03
CA LEU A 75 20.11 -18.94 -20.99
C LEU A 75 20.91 -19.67 -19.89
N PRO A 76 22.11 -20.20 -20.21
CA PRO A 76 22.95 -20.85 -19.22
C PRO A 76 23.33 -19.86 -18.10
N ASN A 77 23.38 -20.33 -16.85
CA ASN A 77 23.68 -19.55 -15.65
C ASN A 77 22.73 -18.39 -15.29
N HIS A 78 21.73 -18.06 -16.12
CA HIS A 78 20.79 -16.97 -15.85
C HIS A 78 19.90 -17.23 -14.63
N ARG A 79 19.75 -18.51 -14.21
CA ARG A 79 19.01 -18.89 -12.99
C ARG A 79 19.59 -18.29 -11.71
N ARG A 80 20.90 -18.03 -11.66
CA ARG A 80 21.58 -17.47 -10.49
C ARG A 80 21.58 -15.94 -10.48
N VAL A 81 21.33 -15.30 -11.62
CA VAL A 81 21.43 -13.84 -11.80
C VAL A 81 20.47 -13.06 -10.88
N PRO A 82 19.18 -13.41 -10.76
CA PRO A 82 18.26 -12.64 -9.90
C PRO A 82 18.70 -12.62 -8.44
N LYS A 83 19.18 -13.76 -7.94
CA LYS A 83 19.67 -13.93 -6.58
C LYS A 83 20.93 -13.10 -6.33
N LEU A 84 21.93 -13.21 -7.22
CA LEU A 84 23.16 -12.42 -7.14
C LEU A 84 22.88 -10.92 -7.28
N PHE A 85 21.95 -10.53 -8.16
CA PHE A 85 21.56 -9.15 -8.39
C PHE A 85 20.90 -8.53 -7.15
N ILE A 86 19.88 -9.20 -6.60
CA ILE A 86 19.16 -8.71 -5.41
C ILE A 86 20.11 -8.54 -4.23
N LEU A 87 20.95 -9.54 -3.97
CA LEU A 87 21.86 -9.49 -2.83
C LEU A 87 23.03 -8.56 -3.04
N GLY A 88 23.60 -8.52 -4.25
CA GLY A 88 24.68 -7.59 -4.58
C GLY A 88 24.24 -6.13 -4.46
N ILE A 89 23.08 -5.79 -5.05
CA ILE A 89 22.53 -4.44 -4.93
C ILE A 89 22.12 -4.12 -3.50
N GLY A 90 21.47 -5.05 -2.81
CA GLY A 90 21.12 -4.89 -1.40
C GLY A 90 22.35 -4.61 -0.53
N LEU A 91 23.43 -5.36 -0.71
CA LEU A 91 24.66 -5.20 0.06
C LEU A 91 25.36 -3.88 -0.25
N ILE A 92 25.56 -3.54 -1.53
CA ILE A 92 26.21 -2.29 -1.93
C ILE A 92 25.43 -1.08 -1.43
N LEU A 93 24.11 -1.03 -1.67
CA LEU A 93 23.29 0.10 -1.26
C LEU A 93 23.25 0.27 0.26
N ASN A 94 23.03 -0.82 1.00
CA ASN A 94 22.94 -0.71 2.46
C ASN A 94 24.29 -0.46 3.12
N LEU A 95 25.40 -0.85 2.50
CA LEU A 95 26.73 -0.44 2.93
C LEU A 95 26.92 1.07 2.74
N LEU A 96 26.56 1.61 1.58
CA LEU A 96 26.62 3.06 1.32
C LEU A 96 25.70 3.86 2.25
N LEU A 97 24.49 3.36 2.52
CA LEU A 97 23.57 3.97 3.48
C LEU A 97 24.12 3.90 4.91
N GLY A 98 24.77 2.79 5.28
CA GLY A 98 25.42 2.65 6.58
C GLY A 98 26.61 3.59 6.76
N ILE A 99 27.40 3.83 5.71
CA ILE A 99 28.51 4.80 5.73
C ILE A 99 28.00 6.20 6.08
N ALA A 100 26.78 6.58 5.68
CA ALA A 100 26.23 7.87 6.07
C ALA A 100 25.91 8.02 7.57
N ALA A 101 25.93 6.92 8.34
CA ALA A 101 25.94 7.00 9.79
C ALA A 101 27.24 7.63 10.36
N PHE A 102 28.35 7.65 9.60
CA PHE A 102 29.59 8.36 10.01
C PHE A 102 29.40 9.86 10.20
N TRP A 103 28.39 10.47 9.56
CA TRP A 103 28.12 11.89 9.70
C TRP A 103 27.45 12.26 11.04
N ARG A 104 27.33 11.33 11.98
CA ARG A 104 26.92 11.63 13.36
C ARG A 104 28.11 12.11 14.19
N PRO A 105 28.09 13.35 14.71
CA PRO A 105 29.23 14.00 15.34
C PRO A 105 29.53 13.55 16.79
N ALA A 106 29.15 12.34 17.22
CA ALA A 106 29.19 11.98 18.65
C ALA A 106 29.47 10.50 18.97
N MET A 107 30.11 9.74 18.09
CA MET A 107 30.44 8.33 18.39
C MET A 107 31.95 8.11 18.49
N ASP A 108 32.38 7.39 19.52
CA ASP A 108 33.75 6.90 19.63
C ASP A 108 34.15 6.09 18.40
N SER A 109 35.38 6.27 17.92
CA SER A 109 35.88 5.69 16.67
C SER A 109 35.70 4.16 16.59
N SER A 110 35.86 3.43 17.70
CA SER A 110 35.68 1.97 17.74
C SER A 110 34.21 1.54 17.68
N HIS A 111 33.31 2.24 18.39
CA HIS A 111 31.87 1.94 18.37
C HIS A 111 31.22 2.34 17.05
N SER A 112 31.74 3.39 16.39
CA SER A 112 31.21 3.85 15.11
C SER A 112 31.19 2.75 14.04
N LEU A 113 32.24 1.93 13.95
CA LEU A 113 32.36 0.87 12.95
C LEU A 113 31.30 -0.21 13.16
N PHE A 114 31.09 -0.63 14.41
CA PHE A 114 30.05 -1.60 14.76
C PHE A 114 28.64 -1.08 14.48
N VAL A 115 28.36 0.18 14.84
CA VAL A 115 27.07 0.82 14.56
C VAL A 115 26.80 0.92 13.07
N ILE A 116 27.83 1.19 12.25
CA ILE A 116 27.70 1.22 10.78
C ILE A 116 27.34 -0.15 10.23
N ILE A 117 28.07 -1.17 10.66
CA ILE A 117 27.78 -2.55 10.25
C ILE A 117 26.35 -2.93 10.66
N ALA A 118 25.96 -2.63 11.90
CA ALA A 118 24.60 -2.86 12.38
C ALA A 118 23.56 -2.11 11.54
N ALA A 119 23.75 -0.81 11.30
CA ALA A 119 22.85 0.00 10.49
C ALA A 119 22.71 -0.55 9.06
N SER A 120 23.82 -0.98 8.43
CA SER A 120 23.81 -1.65 7.13
C SER A 120 23.02 -2.96 7.17
N PHE A 121 23.16 -3.76 8.23
CA PHE A 121 22.38 -4.99 8.39
C PHE A 121 20.90 -4.74 8.66
N VAL A 122 20.53 -3.72 9.43
CA VAL A 122 19.10 -3.39 9.58
C VAL A 122 18.53 -2.89 8.25
N GLY A 123 19.28 -2.05 7.52
CA GLY A 123 18.92 -1.69 6.15
C GLY A 123 18.73 -2.90 5.23
N ILE A 124 19.66 -3.86 5.25
CA ILE A 124 19.57 -5.07 4.42
C ILE A 124 18.40 -5.96 4.82
N THR A 125 18.06 -6.07 6.11
CA THR A 125 16.86 -6.81 6.54
C THR A 125 15.59 -6.16 6.00
N SER A 126 15.49 -4.83 6.09
CA SER A 126 14.37 -4.07 5.54
C SER A 126 14.24 -4.24 4.02
N TYR A 127 15.36 -4.15 3.30
CA TYR A 127 15.45 -4.40 1.87
C TYR A 127 14.99 -5.82 1.50
N LEU A 128 15.47 -6.84 2.21
CA LEU A 128 15.14 -8.24 1.94
C LEU A 128 13.70 -8.59 2.31
N LEU A 129 13.16 -7.95 3.35
CA LEU A 129 11.76 -8.06 3.72
C LEU A 129 10.87 -7.55 2.58
N ALA A 130 11.20 -6.38 2.01
CA ALA A 130 10.51 -5.85 0.83
C ALA A 130 10.57 -6.80 -0.36
N VAL A 131 11.76 -7.36 -0.64
CA VAL A 131 11.96 -8.35 -1.71
C VAL A 131 11.04 -9.56 -1.48
N TRP A 132 11.01 -10.09 -0.27
CA TRP A 132 10.17 -11.22 0.11
C TRP A 132 8.69 -10.91 -0.11
N PHE A 133 8.21 -9.75 0.33
CA PHE A 133 6.83 -9.32 0.09
C PHE A 133 6.47 -9.25 -1.39
N VAL A 134 7.35 -8.69 -2.22
CA VAL A 134 7.12 -8.59 -3.67
C VAL A 134 7.03 -9.99 -4.29
N PHE A 135 7.91 -10.93 -3.95
CA PHE A 135 7.86 -12.29 -4.48
C PHE A 135 6.73 -13.15 -3.88
N ALA A 136 6.35 -12.92 -2.62
CA ALA A 136 5.22 -13.59 -1.99
C ALA A 136 3.91 -13.16 -2.65
N SER A 137 3.76 -11.87 -2.97
CA SER A 137 2.55 -11.32 -3.55
C SER A 137 2.36 -11.76 -5.02
N LYS A 138 1.26 -12.44 -5.34
CA LYS A 138 0.95 -12.80 -6.76
C LYS A 138 0.35 -11.65 -7.57
N GLY A 139 -0.02 -10.53 -6.94
CA GLY A 139 -0.68 -9.40 -7.60
C GLY A 139 0.09 -8.08 -7.52
N PRO A 140 -0.52 -6.98 -8.00
CA PRO A 140 0.05 -5.63 -7.88
C PRO A 140 0.09 -5.11 -6.43
N ALA A 141 -0.19 -5.95 -5.43
CA ALA A 141 -0.17 -5.58 -4.01
C ALA A 141 1.21 -5.08 -3.56
N GLY A 142 2.30 -5.56 -4.18
CA GLY A 142 3.64 -5.00 -3.97
C GLY A 142 3.73 -3.49 -4.25
N MET A 143 2.91 -2.97 -5.17
CA MET A 143 2.81 -1.52 -5.45
C MET A 143 2.03 -0.76 -4.37
N ALA A 144 1.00 -1.38 -3.79
CA ALA A 144 0.23 -0.76 -2.71
C ALA A 144 1.08 -0.62 -1.44
N LEU A 145 1.99 -1.57 -1.20
CA LEU A 145 2.97 -1.49 -0.12
C LEU A 145 3.86 -0.26 -0.25
N ILE A 146 4.29 0.12 -1.46
CA ILE A 146 5.07 1.35 -1.69
C ILE A 146 4.31 2.59 -1.22
N GLY A 147 3.01 2.68 -1.49
CA GLY A 147 2.21 3.84 -1.09
C GLY A 147 1.96 3.91 0.41
N PHE A 148 1.65 2.77 1.03
CA PHE A 148 1.55 2.65 2.49
C PHE A 148 2.86 3.09 3.17
N PHE A 149 3.98 2.70 2.58
CA PHE A 149 5.29 2.95 3.11
C PHE A 149 5.73 4.41 3.08
N PHE A 150 5.37 5.14 2.03
CA PHE A 150 5.56 6.60 1.96
C PHE A 150 4.72 7.33 3.01
N VAL A 151 3.51 6.86 3.32
CA VAL A 151 2.70 7.45 4.40
C VAL A 151 3.35 7.20 5.76
N VAL A 152 3.85 5.99 6.00
CA VAL A 152 4.71 5.66 7.15
C VAL A 152 5.94 6.58 7.18
N MET A 153 6.60 6.85 6.04
CA MET A 153 7.76 7.76 6.00
C MET A 153 7.49 9.17 6.50
N PHE A 154 6.36 9.75 6.13
CA PHE A 154 6.02 11.13 6.51
C PHE A 154 5.51 11.24 7.93
N THR A 155 5.16 10.12 8.56
CA THR A 155 4.51 10.10 9.86
C THR A 155 5.50 9.66 10.96
N PHE A 156 6.44 8.74 10.70
CA PHE A 156 7.33 8.23 11.75
C PHE A 156 8.25 9.29 12.40
N GLU A 157 7.91 9.69 13.64
CA GLU A 157 8.76 10.48 14.55
C GLU A 157 9.69 9.60 15.44
N TYR A 158 9.67 8.27 15.29
CA TYR A 158 10.51 7.31 16.05
C TYR A 158 12.01 7.33 15.71
N GLN A 159 12.53 8.48 15.28
CA GLN A 159 13.93 8.69 14.94
C GLN A 159 14.87 8.38 16.12
N ILE A 160 14.42 8.67 17.35
CA ILE A 160 15.21 8.48 18.57
C ILE A 160 15.25 6.99 18.97
N SER A 161 14.11 6.30 19.02
CA SER A 161 14.06 4.89 19.43
C SER A 161 14.73 3.97 18.41
N ALA A 162 14.59 4.24 17.10
CA ALA A 162 15.28 3.46 16.08
C ALA A 162 16.80 3.60 16.18
N ALA A 163 17.30 4.82 16.36
CA ALA A 163 18.73 5.07 16.56
C ALA A 163 19.25 4.37 17.82
N TYR A 164 18.47 4.45 18.90
CA TYR A 164 18.81 3.81 20.16
C TYR A 164 18.88 2.29 20.05
N VAL A 165 17.89 1.64 19.43
CA VAL A 165 17.91 0.18 19.19
C VAL A 165 19.13 -0.24 18.38
N ILE A 166 19.52 0.52 17.35
CA ILE A 166 20.73 0.22 16.57
C ILE A 166 21.98 0.27 17.44
N ILE A 167 22.09 1.29 18.30
CA ILE A 167 23.24 1.50 19.17
C ILE A 167 23.28 0.41 20.27
N SER A 168 22.19 0.22 21.00
CA SER A 168 22.07 -0.71 22.12
C SER A 168 22.17 -2.19 21.71
N TYR A 169 21.62 -2.56 20.56
CA TYR A 169 21.53 -3.96 20.11
C TYR A 169 22.35 -4.25 18.85
N THR A 170 23.51 -3.60 18.73
CA THR A 170 24.39 -3.69 17.56
C THR A 170 24.65 -5.16 17.15
N LEU A 171 25.11 -6.01 18.08
CA LEU A 171 25.47 -7.39 17.76
C LEU A 171 24.26 -8.22 17.32
N GLN A 172 23.13 -8.08 18.01
CA GLN A 172 21.90 -8.82 17.73
C GLN A 172 21.36 -8.47 16.34
N LEU A 173 21.42 -7.18 15.97
CA LEU A 173 20.99 -6.71 14.65
C LEU A 173 21.91 -7.21 13.53
N ILE A 174 23.22 -7.30 13.78
CA ILE A 174 24.17 -7.93 12.85
C ILE A 174 23.81 -9.40 12.63
N VAL A 175 23.63 -10.17 13.71
CA VAL A 175 23.27 -11.59 13.62
C VAL A 175 21.92 -11.77 12.92
N ALA A 176 20.91 -10.98 13.26
CA ALA A 176 19.60 -10.99 12.60
C ALA A 176 19.73 -10.65 11.11
N GLY A 177 20.59 -9.70 10.76
CA GLY A 177 20.92 -9.33 9.38
C GLY A 177 21.54 -10.46 8.58
N ILE A 178 22.54 -11.13 9.15
CA ILE A 178 23.19 -12.30 8.53
C ILE A 178 22.17 -13.42 8.34
N LEU A 179 21.32 -13.68 9.35
CA LEU A 179 20.28 -14.69 9.27
C LEU A 179 19.25 -14.36 8.19
N ALA A 180 18.81 -13.10 8.10
CA ALA A 180 17.91 -12.63 7.04
C ALA A 180 18.54 -12.84 5.66
N CYS A 181 19.81 -12.51 5.47
CA CYS A 181 20.55 -12.78 4.24
C CYS A 181 20.60 -14.28 3.90
N ALA A 182 20.88 -15.15 4.87
CA ALA A 182 20.91 -16.60 4.68
C ALA A 182 19.52 -17.16 4.31
N ILE A 183 18.47 -16.71 5.00
CA ILE A 183 17.08 -17.09 4.72
C ILE A 183 16.69 -16.62 3.32
N SER A 184 16.96 -15.35 2.97
CA SER A 184 16.69 -14.82 1.64
C SER A 184 17.50 -15.52 0.56
N TRP A 185 18.76 -15.91 0.83
CA TRP A 185 19.58 -16.71 -0.10
C TRP A 185 18.89 -18.04 -0.45
N LYS A 186 18.32 -18.72 0.56
CA LYS A 186 17.59 -19.97 0.38
C LYS A 186 16.23 -19.76 -0.27
N LEU A 187 15.50 -18.71 0.09
CA LEU A 187 14.19 -18.39 -0.48
C LEU A 187 14.28 -17.93 -1.94
N LEU A 188 15.35 -17.23 -2.31
CA LEU A 188 15.60 -16.76 -3.68
C LEU A 188 16.23 -17.83 -4.57
N ASP A 189 16.25 -19.10 -4.15
CA ASP A 189 16.89 -20.15 -4.89
C ASP A 189 16.16 -20.47 -6.21
N GLY A 190 16.93 -20.55 -7.29
CA GLY A 190 16.47 -20.26 -8.64
C GLY A 190 15.42 -21.22 -9.17
N ASP A 191 15.48 -22.50 -8.81
CA ASP A 191 14.63 -23.52 -9.45
C ASP A 191 13.17 -23.46 -9.01
N THR A 192 12.89 -23.08 -7.75
CA THR A 192 11.51 -22.96 -7.26
C THR A 192 10.86 -21.66 -7.73
N LEU A 193 11.60 -20.53 -7.69
CA LEU A 193 11.14 -19.27 -8.25
C LEU A 193 10.91 -19.36 -9.75
N ALA A 194 11.83 -20.02 -10.47
CA ALA A 194 11.72 -20.22 -11.90
C ALA A 194 10.40 -20.87 -12.28
N ARG A 195 10.09 -22.00 -11.66
CA ARG A 195 8.86 -22.76 -11.89
C ARG A 195 7.62 -21.96 -11.52
N ARG A 196 7.69 -21.13 -10.48
CA ARG A 196 6.57 -20.32 -10.01
C ARG A 196 6.24 -19.16 -10.93
N PHE A 197 7.21 -18.60 -11.64
CA PHE A 197 7.03 -17.36 -12.40
C PHE A 197 7.20 -17.51 -13.91
N CYS A 198 7.82 -18.58 -14.41
CA CYS A 198 7.97 -18.82 -15.84
C CYS A 198 6.60 -18.93 -16.53
N GLY A 199 6.34 -18.08 -17.53
CA GLY A 199 5.11 -18.13 -18.33
C GLY A 199 3.86 -17.62 -17.60
N GLU A 200 3.99 -17.24 -16.33
CA GLU A 200 2.93 -16.56 -15.61
C GLU A 200 2.75 -15.14 -16.15
N HIS A 201 1.50 -14.72 -16.35
CA HIS A 201 1.23 -13.31 -16.59
C HIS A 201 1.36 -12.58 -15.26
N LEU A 202 2.54 -12.06 -14.99
CA LEU A 202 2.77 -11.16 -13.89
C LEU A 202 2.56 -9.72 -14.34
N LEU A 203 1.98 -8.93 -13.46
CA LEU A 203 1.95 -7.49 -13.65
C LEU A 203 3.23 -6.91 -13.04
N GLY A 204 4.16 -6.55 -13.90
CA GLY A 204 5.38 -5.86 -13.52
C GLY A 204 5.18 -4.46 -13.00
N PHE A 205 6.22 -3.91 -12.36
CA PHE A 205 6.20 -2.53 -11.86
C PHE A 205 5.95 -1.54 -13.00
N ALA A 206 6.64 -1.66 -14.14
CA ALA A 206 6.36 -0.78 -15.28
C ALA A 206 5.08 -1.15 -16.04
N ASP A 207 4.65 -2.40 -15.95
CA ASP A 207 3.48 -2.89 -16.70
C ASP A 207 2.15 -2.34 -16.16
N THR A 208 2.14 -1.80 -14.93
CA THR A 208 0.98 -1.04 -14.41
C THR A 208 0.69 0.24 -15.17
N TRP A 209 1.66 0.81 -15.91
CA TRP A 209 1.41 1.91 -16.84
C TRP A 209 0.85 1.44 -18.19
N ASN A 210 0.89 0.13 -18.48
CA ASN A 210 0.35 -0.46 -19.68
C ASN A 210 -1.06 -1.00 -19.41
N THR A 211 -2.07 -0.21 -19.77
CA THR A 211 -3.50 -0.54 -19.58
C THR A 211 -3.87 -1.87 -20.23
N ALA A 212 -3.40 -2.11 -21.46
CA ALA A 212 -3.69 -3.33 -22.21
C ALA A 212 -3.13 -4.59 -21.52
N LYS A 213 -1.89 -4.55 -21.02
CA LYS A 213 -1.33 -5.67 -20.25
C LYS A 213 -2.06 -5.87 -18.93
N THR A 214 -2.39 -4.78 -18.24
CA THR A 214 -3.14 -4.82 -16.99
C THR A 214 -4.51 -5.47 -17.18
N GLN A 215 -5.22 -5.11 -18.25
CA GLN A 215 -6.51 -5.70 -18.57
C GLN A 215 -6.39 -7.19 -18.91
N LYS A 216 -5.42 -7.60 -19.73
CA LYS A 216 -5.14 -9.02 -20.03
C LYS A 216 -4.85 -9.83 -18.77
N TYR A 217 -4.03 -9.29 -17.87
CA TYR A 217 -3.73 -9.89 -16.57
C TYR A 217 -5.02 -10.13 -15.75
N TRP A 218 -5.87 -9.10 -15.63
CA TRP A 218 -7.13 -9.22 -14.90
C TRP A 218 -8.11 -10.20 -15.55
N GLN A 219 -8.23 -10.21 -16.88
CA GLN A 219 -9.07 -11.15 -17.62
C GLN A 219 -8.65 -12.60 -17.35
N ARG A 220 -7.35 -12.91 -17.44
CA ARG A 220 -6.83 -14.26 -17.14
C ARG A 220 -7.07 -14.64 -15.67
N ARG A 221 -6.85 -13.71 -14.74
CA ARG A 221 -7.08 -13.97 -13.31
C ARG A 221 -8.56 -14.21 -12.99
N LEU A 222 -9.46 -13.50 -13.65
CA LEU A 222 -10.91 -13.74 -13.55
C LEU A 222 -11.30 -15.10 -14.16
N ALA A 223 -10.71 -15.48 -15.29
CA ALA A 223 -10.94 -16.79 -15.89
C ALA A 223 -10.47 -17.93 -14.97
N LEU A 224 -9.27 -17.83 -14.39
CA LEU A 224 -8.75 -18.80 -13.43
C LEU A 224 -9.60 -18.89 -12.15
N ARG A 225 -10.16 -17.77 -11.70
CA ARG A 225 -11.10 -17.78 -10.56
C ARG A 225 -12.41 -18.48 -10.90
N ARG A 226 -12.93 -18.30 -12.12
CA ARG A 226 -14.15 -18.98 -12.58
C ARG A 226 -13.94 -20.49 -12.75
N SER A 227 -12.73 -20.95 -13.06
CA SER A 227 -12.43 -22.38 -13.18
C SER A 227 -12.15 -23.07 -11.84
N GLY A 228 -11.89 -22.31 -10.76
CA GLY A 228 -11.66 -22.87 -9.41
C GLY A 228 -12.99 -23.18 -8.72
N LYS A 229 -13.22 -24.46 -8.36
CA LYS A 229 -14.45 -24.95 -7.72
C LYS A 229 -14.75 -24.26 -6.38
N SER A 230 -16.06 -24.01 -6.17
CA SER A 230 -16.76 -23.81 -4.89
C SER A 230 -16.52 -22.48 -4.14
N HIS A 231 -17.40 -21.51 -4.38
CA HIS A 231 -17.56 -20.29 -3.57
C HIS A 231 -18.79 -20.38 -2.65
N THR A 232 -18.86 -21.40 -1.79
CA THR A 232 -20.03 -21.66 -0.91
C THR A 232 -20.48 -20.47 -0.04
N GLY A 233 -19.56 -19.61 0.41
CA GLY A 233 -19.93 -18.40 1.17
C GLY A 233 -20.47 -17.27 0.30
N LEU A 234 -20.04 -17.19 -0.96
CA LEU A 234 -20.45 -16.20 -1.95
C LEU A 234 -21.83 -16.54 -2.53
N ASP A 235 -22.17 -17.82 -2.54
CA ASP A 235 -23.47 -18.32 -3.03
C ASP A 235 -24.63 -17.75 -2.18
N ARG A 236 -24.54 -17.74 -0.84
CA ARG A 236 -25.60 -17.18 0.03
C ARG A 236 -25.80 -15.68 -0.14
N ALA A 237 -24.70 -14.91 -0.19
CA ALA A 237 -24.77 -13.48 -0.46
C ALA A 237 -25.33 -13.25 -1.88
N GLY A 238 -24.89 -14.06 -2.84
CA GLY A 238 -25.41 -14.09 -4.21
C GLY A 238 -26.91 -14.29 -4.24
N ASP A 239 -27.44 -15.30 -3.53
CA ASP A 239 -28.86 -15.58 -3.46
C ASP A 239 -29.65 -14.40 -2.89
N PHE A 240 -29.16 -13.77 -1.82
CA PHE A 240 -29.78 -12.57 -1.25
C PHE A 240 -29.85 -11.42 -2.27
N PHE A 241 -28.73 -11.08 -2.91
CA PHE A 241 -28.69 -9.99 -3.88
C PHE A 241 -29.49 -10.33 -5.15
N VAL A 242 -29.45 -11.57 -5.63
CA VAL A 242 -30.21 -12.03 -6.80
C VAL A 242 -31.71 -12.05 -6.51
N ALA A 243 -32.15 -12.51 -5.34
CA ALA A 243 -33.55 -12.47 -4.94
C ALA A 243 -34.08 -11.02 -4.89
N ARG A 244 -33.31 -10.10 -4.32
CA ARG A 244 -33.66 -8.66 -4.29
C ARG A 244 -33.64 -8.03 -5.68
N MET A 245 -32.70 -8.40 -6.54
CA MET A 245 -32.65 -7.94 -7.94
C MET A 245 -33.83 -8.46 -8.77
N LYS A 246 -34.32 -9.69 -8.52
CA LYS A 246 -35.51 -10.26 -9.18
C LYS A 246 -36.82 -9.56 -8.77
N ALA A 247 -36.89 -9.06 -7.54
CA ALA A 247 -38.03 -8.28 -7.04
C ALA A 247 -38.06 -6.84 -7.58
N CYS A 248 -36.96 -6.35 -8.15
CA CYS A 248 -36.88 -5.02 -8.75
C CYS A 248 -37.29 -5.06 -10.23
N SER A 249 -37.76 -3.93 -10.76
CA SER A 249 -38.04 -3.82 -12.20
C SER A 249 -36.77 -4.11 -13.03
N PRO A 250 -36.89 -4.78 -14.19
CA PRO A 250 -35.74 -5.28 -14.93
C PRO A 250 -34.77 -4.20 -15.39
N LEU A 251 -35.26 -2.98 -15.58
CA LEU A 251 -34.52 -1.77 -15.96
C LEU A 251 -34.48 -0.71 -14.84
N GLY A 252 -34.87 -1.07 -13.61
CA GLY A 252 -34.89 -0.15 -12.49
C GLY A 252 -33.50 0.18 -11.97
N GLY A 253 -33.25 1.44 -11.62
CA GLY A 253 -31.98 1.88 -11.03
C GLY A 253 -31.56 1.06 -9.79
N ASN A 254 -32.53 0.59 -9.00
CA ASN A 254 -32.28 -0.25 -7.82
C ASN A 254 -31.57 -1.56 -8.16
N ARG A 255 -31.89 -2.17 -9.30
CA ARG A 255 -31.22 -3.41 -9.75
C ARG A 255 -29.74 -3.17 -10.01
N HIS A 256 -29.39 -2.01 -10.56
CA HIS A 256 -28.00 -1.63 -10.83
C HIS A 256 -27.23 -1.27 -9.55
N VAL A 257 -27.90 -0.64 -8.59
CA VAL A 257 -27.32 -0.37 -7.27
C VAL A 257 -27.01 -1.68 -6.56
N LEU A 258 -27.99 -2.59 -6.48
CA LEU A 258 -27.83 -3.91 -5.85
C LEU A 258 -26.77 -4.76 -6.56
N GLY A 259 -26.76 -4.77 -7.89
CA GLY A 259 -25.75 -5.49 -8.66
C GLY A 259 -24.32 -4.98 -8.42
N ASN A 260 -24.13 -3.67 -8.28
CA ASN A 260 -22.82 -3.10 -7.96
C ASN A 260 -22.40 -3.40 -6.52
N LEU A 261 -23.33 -3.25 -5.56
CA LEU A 261 -23.09 -3.65 -4.17
C LEU A 261 -22.72 -5.13 -4.07
N TYR A 262 -23.38 -6.01 -4.83
CA TYR A 262 -23.03 -7.42 -4.92
C TYR A 262 -21.62 -7.64 -5.46
N VAL A 263 -21.26 -6.98 -6.56
CA VAL A 263 -19.91 -7.12 -7.17
C VAL A 263 -18.81 -6.65 -6.21
N ILE A 264 -19.03 -5.54 -5.51
CA ILE A 264 -18.09 -5.03 -4.50
C ILE A 264 -18.02 -6.01 -3.32
N SER A 265 -19.17 -6.38 -2.76
CA SER A 265 -19.26 -7.29 -1.61
C SER A 265 -18.60 -8.63 -1.93
N GLY A 266 -18.91 -9.26 -3.07
CA GLY A 266 -18.30 -10.52 -3.48
C GLY A 266 -16.79 -10.44 -3.73
N ARG A 267 -16.28 -9.26 -4.13
CA ARG A 267 -14.84 -9.06 -4.34
C ARG A 267 -14.06 -9.01 -3.03
N TYR A 268 -14.64 -8.43 -1.97
CA TYR A 268 -13.96 -8.21 -0.69
C TYR A 268 -14.33 -9.22 0.41
N LEU A 269 -15.57 -9.70 0.42
CA LEU A 269 -16.09 -10.66 1.41
C LEU A 269 -16.01 -12.12 0.93
N GLY A 270 -15.39 -12.39 -0.23
CA GLY A 270 -15.50 -13.66 -0.93
C GLY A 270 -15.13 -14.88 -0.07
N PRO A 271 -13.89 -15.01 0.42
CA PRO A 271 -13.56 -16.06 1.37
C PRO A 271 -13.56 -15.51 2.80
N TRP A 272 -14.47 -16.00 3.64
CA TRP A 272 -14.68 -15.59 5.04
C TRP A 272 -13.38 -15.55 5.86
N TRP A 273 -12.39 -16.42 5.56
CA TRP A 273 -11.08 -16.39 6.21
C TRP A 273 -10.27 -15.11 5.94
N TRP A 274 -10.38 -14.49 4.76
CA TRP A 274 -9.73 -13.20 4.49
C TRP A 274 -10.33 -12.09 5.34
N MET A 275 -11.64 -12.15 5.63
CA MET A 275 -12.29 -11.18 6.49
C MET A 275 -11.74 -11.27 7.91
N TRP A 276 -11.57 -12.48 8.46
CA TRP A 276 -10.93 -12.68 9.76
C TRP A 276 -9.47 -12.27 9.77
N MET A 277 -8.71 -12.61 8.73
CA MET A 277 -7.32 -12.16 8.63
C MET A 277 -7.22 -10.63 8.54
N TYR A 278 -8.13 -9.98 7.83
CA TYR A 278 -8.20 -8.53 7.76
C TYR A 278 -8.56 -7.93 9.12
N ALA A 279 -9.60 -8.44 9.79
CA ALA A 279 -10.00 -8.00 11.12
C ALA A 279 -8.87 -8.20 12.15
N ALA A 280 -8.21 -9.36 12.15
CA ALA A 280 -7.05 -9.66 12.99
C ALA A 280 -5.88 -8.71 12.69
N SER A 281 -5.62 -8.41 11.41
CA SER A 281 -4.56 -7.47 11.03
C SER A 281 -4.87 -6.03 11.46
N LEU A 282 -6.14 -5.60 11.37
CA LEU A 282 -6.57 -4.29 11.87
C LEU A 282 -6.49 -4.20 13.38
N LEU A 283 -6.88 -5.26 14.09
CA LEU A 283 -6.76 -5.31 15.55
C LEU A 283 -5.29 -5.30 15.98
N ALA A 284 -4.43 -6.11 15.35
CA ALA A 284 -3.00 -6.11 15.63
C ALA A 284 -2.36 -4.73 15.36
N ALA A 285 -2.75 -4.07 14.26
CA ALA A 285 -2.33 -2.71 13.97
C ALA A 285 -2.83 -1.72 15.03
N ALA A 286 -4.09 -1.81 15.44
CA ALA A 286 -4.67 -0.96 16.48
C ALA A 286 -3.97 -1.15 17.83
N VAL A 287 -3.60 -2.39 18.19
CA VAL A 287 -2.82 -2.66 19.39
C VAL A 287 -1.43 -2.04 19.28
N GLY A 288 -0.75 -2.25 18.15
CA GLY A 288 0.56 -1.64 17.90
C GLY A 288 0.53 -0.11 17.99
N PHE A 289 -0.48 0.52 17.39
CA PHE A 289 -0.66 1.97 17.46
C PHE A 289 -1.07 2.46 18.85
N GLY A 290 -1.80 1.68 19.65
CA GLY A 290 -2.18 2.05 21.01
C GLY A 290 -0.97 2.21 21.94
N TYR A 291 0.05 1.36 21.79
CA TYR A 291 1.33 1.52 22.50
C TYR A 291 2.21 2.66 21.95
N MET A 292 1.88 3.22 20.78
CA MET A 292 2.57 4.39 20.23
C MET A 292 2.06 5.72 20.80
N GLY A 293 1.11 5.66 21.75
CA GLY A 293 0.57 6.82 22.45
C GLY A 293 -0.35 7.70 21.62
N ASP A 294 -0.71 8.87 22.17
CA ASP A 294 -1.57 9.86 21.51
C ASP A 294 -0.81 10.68 20.44
N THR A 295 0.07 9.99 19.73
CA THR A 295 0.80 10.56 18.59
C THR A 295 -0.14 10.62 17.38
N PRO A 296 0.11 11.52 16.41
CA PRO A 296 -0.59 11.51 15.13
C PRO A 296 -0.49 10.15 14.39
N MET A 297 0.35 9.22 14.85
CA MET A 297 0.50 7.87 14.30
C MET A 297 -0.72 7.01 14.58
N ALA A 298 -1.37 7.17 15.73
CA ALA A 298 -2.61 6.47 16.03
C ALA A 298 -3.68 6.79 14.97
N ASN A 299 -3.58 7.94 14.30
CA ASN A 299 -4.50 8.32 13.23
C ASN A 299 -4.28 7.53 11.93
N LEU A 300 -3.12 6.87 11.75
CA LEU A 300 -2.83 6.04 10.57
C LEU A 300 -3.82 4.89 10.43
N LEU A 301 -4.36 4.37 11.54
CA LEU A 301 -5.39 3.33 11.51
C LEU A 301 -6.59 3.74 10.64
N PHE A 302 -7.00 5.01 10.72
CA PHE A 302 -8.11 5.57 9.95
C PHE A 302 -7.77 5.79 8.46
N ILE A 303 -6.49 5.72 8.09
CA ILE A 303 -6.03 5.89 6.71
C ILE A 303 -6.00 4.56 5.96
N PHE A 304 -5.79 3.43 6.63
CA PHE A 304 -5.69 2.12 5.96
C PHE A 304 -6.86 1.82 5.00
N PRO A 305 -8.14 2.05 5.37
CA PRO A 305 -9.23 1.81 4.45
C PRO A 305 -9.19 2.72 3.22
N VAL A 306 -8.65 3.94 3.37
CA VAL A 306 -8.53 4.94 2.29
C VAL A 306 -7.61 4.42 1.17
N PHE A 307 -6.51 3.75 1.49
CA PHE A 307 -5.68 3.09 0.48
C PHE A 307 -6.36 1.87 -0.15
N GLY A 308 -7.18 1.16 0.63
CA GLY A 308 -8.01 0.08 0.12
C GLY A 308 -9.00 0.55 -0.95
N THR A 309 -9.60 1.72 -0.77
CA THR A 309 -10.59 2.26 -1.72
C THR A 309 -9.98 2.89 -2.95
N ALA A 310 -8.74 3.37 -2.89
CA ALA A 310 -8.00 3.76 -4.09
C ALA A 310 -7.82 2.58 -5.08
N GLN A 311 -7.94 1.33 -4.61
CA GLN A 311 -7.93 0.11 -5.44
C GLN A 311 -9.33 -0.41 -5.80
N VAL A 312 -10.40 0.19 -5.26
CA VAL A 312 -11.77 -0.15 -5.64
C VAL A 312 -11.99 0.40 -7.05
N ASP A 313 -12.08 -0.50 -8.01
CA ASP A 313 -12.53 -0.15 -9.35
C ASP A 313 -14.03 0.21 -9.26
N LEU A 314 -14.34 1.50 -9.09
CA LEU A 314 -15.72 1.97 -9.23
C LEU A 314 -16.23 1.63 -10.63
N ILE A 315 -17.52 1.32 -10.74
CA ILE A 315 -18.13 0.75 -11.95
C ILE A 315 -18.34 1.68 -13.16
N PRO A 316 -18.20 3.03 -13.16
CA PRO A 316 -18.55 3.80 -14.36
C PRO A 316 -17.78 3.36 -15.63
N HIS A 317 -16.65 2.67 -15.48
CA HIS A 317 -15.83 2.16 -16.58
C HIS A 317 -16.20 0.75 -17.10
N ARG A 318 -17.05 -0.03 -16.41
CA ARG A 318 -17.42 -1.38 -16.84
C ARG A 318 -18.84 -1.41 -17.39
N SER A 319 -18.99 -1.03 -18.66
CA SER A 319 -20.26 -1.10 -19.40
C SER A 319 -20.76 -2.53 -19.68
N ILE A 320 -19.91 -3.54 -19.51
CA ILE A 320 -20.16 -4.89 -20.06
C ILE A 320 -20.98 -5.78 -19.11
N LEU A 321 -20.97 -5.52 -17.79
CA LEU A 321 -21.62 -6.43 -16.83
C LEU A 321 -23.11 -6.18 -16.66
N LEU A 322 -23.58 -4.94 -16.84
CA LEU A 322 -24.99 -4.56 -16.75
C LEU A 322 -25.27 -3.46 -17.79
N SER A 323 -26.15 -3.72 -18.75
CA SER A 323 -26.66 -2.69 -19.67
C SER A 323 -27.35 -1.61 -18.85
N SER A 324 -26.70 -0.46 -18.72
CA SER A 324 -27.16 0.62 -17.85
C SER A 324 -26.97 1.97 -18.52
N GLY A 325 -27.99 2.81 -18.40
CA GLY A 325 -27.97 4.23 -18.73
C GLY A 325 -26.96 5.00 -17.88
N ARG A 326 -26.59 6.20 -18.35
CA ARG A 326 -25.62 7.08 -17.65
C ARG A 326 -26.07 7.48 -16.25
N THR A 327 -27.38 7.68 -16.07
CA THR A 327 -28.02 8.03 -14.80
C THR A 327 -27.92 6.89 -13.80
N GLU A 328 -28.24 5.66 -14.21
CA GLU A 328 -28.14 4.48 -13.34
C GLU A 328 -26.71 4.22 -12.90
N LYS A 329 -25.73 4.37 -13.80
CA LYS A 329 -24.30 4.25 -13.46
C LYS A 329 -23.87 5.28 -12.42
N TYR A 330 -24.34 6.52 -12.57
CA TYR A 330 -24.09 7.58 -11.61
C TYR A 330 -24.66 7.23 -10.23
N TYR A 331 -25.94 6.89 -10.13
CA TYR A 331 -26.57 6.54 -8.84
C TYR A 331 -25.94 5.29 -8.22
N SER A 332 -25.68 4.27 -9.02
CA SER A 332 -24.99 3.05 -8.57
C SER A 332 -23.60 3.35 -8.01
N ALA A 333 -22.81 4.20 -8.69
CA ALA A 333 -21.49 4.59 -8.22
C ALA A 333 -21.56 5.42 -6.93
N VAL A 334 -22.47 6.41 -6.83
CA VAL A 334 -22.67 7.22 -5.61
C VAL A 334 -23.05 6.33 -4.42
N VAL A 335 -24.06 5.48 -4.58
CA VAL A 335 -24.53 4.60 -3.50
C VAL A 335 -23.45 3.60 -3.10
N SER A 336 -22.71 3.04 -4.05
CA SER A 336 -21.61 2.13 -3.74
C SER A 336 -20.45 2.82 -3.02
N GLY A 337 -20.08 4.03 -3.44
CA GLY A 337 -19.07 4.83 -2.76
C GLY A 337 -19.48 5.15 -1.32
N PHE A 338 -20.75 5.52 -1.12
CA PHE A 338 -21.32 5.79 0.20
C PHE A 338 -21.31 4.54 1.08
N ALA A 339 -21.82 3.41 0.57
CA ALA A 339 -21.86 2.16 1.30
C ALA A 339 -20.46 1.68 1.72
N VAL A 340 -19.48 1.73 0.82
CA VAL A 340 -18.08 1.34 1.12
C VAL A 340 -17.46 2.28 2.16
N THR A 341 -17.65 3.59 2.01
CA THR A 341 -17.14 4.59 2.95
C THR A 341 -17.74 4.41 4.35
N PHE A 342 -19.06 4.23 4.41
CA PHE A 342 -19.79 4.05 5.66
C PHE A 342 -19.39 2.74 6.36
N LEU A 343 -19.35 1.62 5.63
CA LEU A 343 -18.90 0.35 6.19
C LEU A 343 -17.45 0.41 6.69
N ALA A 344 -16.55 1.06 5.95
CA ALA A 344 -15.17 1.26 6.38
C ALA A 344 -15.08 2.14 7.65
N ALA A 345 -15.86 3.22 7.72
CA ALA A 345 -15.90 4.10 8.88
C ALA A 345 -16.41 3.36 10.12
N ILE A 346 -17.49 2.59 9.99
CA ILE A 346 -18.01 1.74 11.08
C ILE A 346 -16.96 0.70 11.48
N ALA A 347 -16.34 -0.01 10.53
CA ALA A 347 -15.36 -1.04 10.85
C ALA A 347 -14.18 -0.47 11.65
N VAL A 348 -13.62 0.66 11.24
CA VAL A 348 -12.53 1.30 11.99
C VAL A 348 -13.02 1.87 13.32
N ALA A 349 -14.23 2.44 13.38
CA ALA A 349 -14.81 2.92 14.63
C ALA A 349 -15.02 1.77 15.64
N MET A 350 -15.45 0.58 15.18
CA MET A 350 -15.54 -0.61 16.02
C MET A 350 -14.17 -1.05 16.53
N VAL A 351 -13.15 -1.10 15.66
CA VAL A 351 -11.77 -1.46 16.07
C VAL A 351 -11.23 -0.45 17.08
N ALA A 352 -11.42 0.85 16.85
CA ALA A 352 -11.04 1.91 17.78
C ALA A 352 -11.81 1.78 19.12
N ALA A 353 -13.12 1.55 19.08
CA ALA A 353 -13.92 1.32 20.28
C ALA A 353 -13.49 0.08 21.06
N MET A 354 -13.06 -0.99 20.38
CA MET A 354 -12.48 -2.19 21.01
C MET A 354 -11.18 -1.90 21.75
N THR A 355 -10.44 -0.84 21.39
CA THR A 355 -9.22 -0.46 22.15
C THR A 355 -9.53 0.14 23.53
N ILE A 356 -10.76 0.62 23.78
CA ILE A 356 -11.18 1.18 25.07
C ILE A 356 -11.22 0.12 26.19
N PRO A 357 -11.94 -1.01 26.06
CA PRO A 357 -11.86 -2.06 27.07
C PRO A 357 -10.47 -2.70 27.08
N LEU A 358 -9.77 -2.73 25.94
CA LEU A 358 -8.43 -3.29 25.85
C LEU A 358 -7.40 -2.48 26.66
N SER A 359 -7.55 -1.16 26.75
CA SER A 359 -6.66 -0.30 27.55
C SER A 359 -6.79 -0.56 29.05
N MET A 360 -7.86 -1.19 29.51
CA MET A 360 -8.01 -1.60 30.91
C MET A 360 -7.28 -2.90 31.24
N VAL A 361 -6.96 -3.71 30.22
CA VAL A 361 -6.37 -5.05 30.38
C VAL A 361 -4.90 -5.08 29.94
N MET A 362 -4.51 -4.22 29.02
CA MET A 362 -3.16 -4.18 28.46
C MET A 362 -2.16 -3.67 29.51
N PRO A 363 -1.06 -4.42 29.76
CA PRO A 363 -0.05 -4.00 30.71
C PRO A 363 0.82 -2.88 30.14
N ASP A 364 1.37 -2.03 31.01
CA ASP A 364 2.41 -1.08 30.62
C ASP A 364 3.67 -1.85 30.22
N LEU A 365 4.18 -1.55 29.02
CA LEU A 365 5.38 -2.18 28.51
C LEU A 365 6.58 -1.31 28.89
N SER A 366 7.36 -1.74 29.87
CA SER A 366 8.65 -1.10 30.15
C SER A 366 9.72 -1.69 29.23
N TRP A 367 10.31 -0.84 28.41
CA TRP A 367 11.44 -1.20 27.56
C TRP A 367 12.55 -0.18 27.78
N GLU A 368 13.70 -0.65 28.28
CA GLU A 368 14.90 0.15 28.53
C GLU A 368 14.65 1.42 29.38
N GLY A 369 13.83 1.28 30.42
CA GLY A 369 13.50 2.39 31.34
C GLY A 369 12.46 3.37 30.79
N THR A 370 12.03 3.22 29.53
CA THR A 370 10.86 3.94 29.00
C THR A 370 9.61 3.08 29.15
N THR A 371 8.57 3.64 29.76
CA THR A 371 7.28 2.97 29.93
C THR A 371 6.35 3.38 28.80
N TYR A 372 5.99 2.41 27.95
CA TYR A 372 4.99 2.55 26.91
C TYR A 372 3.63 2.16 27.51
N THR A 373 2.86 3.17 27.88
CA THR A 373 1.48 3.01 28.33
C THR A 373 0.57 2.78 27.12
N PHE A 374 -0.37 1.85 27.24
CA PHE A 374 -1.33 1.62 26.16
C PHE A 374 -2.38 2.73 26.16
N HIS A 375 -2.44 3.52 25.09
CA HIS A 375 -3.47 4.53 24.90
C HIS A 375 -4.56 3.99 23.98
N PHE A 376 -5.82 4.16 24.38
CA PHE A 376 -6.93 3.84 23.50
C PHE A 376 -6.94 4.80 22.30
N ILE A 377 -7.37 4.29 21.14
CA ILE A 377 -7.49 5.09 19.93
C ILE A 377 -8.84 5.77 19.95
N ASP A 378 -8.86 7.12 19.93
CA ASP A 378 -10.10 7.88 19.99
C ASP A 378 -11.04 7.56 18.81
N PRO A 379 -12.20 6.90 19.05
CA PRO A 379 -13.14 6.56 17.98
C PRO A 379 -13.76 7.78 17.32
N LYS A 380 -13.69 8.97 17.96
CA LYS A 380 -14.16 10.22 17.36
C LYS A 380 -13.42 10.53 16.07
N LYS A 381 -12.13 10.14 15.95
CA LYS A 381 -11.31 10.37 14.74
C LYS A 381 -11.77 9.58 13.51
N SER A 382 -12.81 8.75 13.65
CA SER A 382 -13.45 8.04 12.53
C SER A 382 -14.02 8.97 11.45
N TYR A 383 -14.29 10.26 11.77
CA TYR A 383 -14.64 11.26 10.76
C TYR A 383 -13.57 11.43 9.67
N LEU A 384 -12.29 11.13 9.96
CA LEU A 384 -11.21 11.19 8.96
C LEU A 384 -11.49 10.25 7.78
N VAL A 385 -12.06 9.07 8.04
CA VAL A 385 -12.46 8.12 6.99
C VAL A 385 -13.55 8.75 6.12
N LEU A 386 -14.53 9.41 6.74
CA LEU A 386 -15.66 10.03 6.05
C LEU A 386 -15.25 11.23 5.16
N ILE A 387 -14.17 11.94 5.51
CA ILE A 387 -13.60 13.04 4.71
C ILE A 387 -12.67 12.50 3.62
N LEU A 388 -11.76 11.58 3.96
CA LEU A 388 -10.72 11.12 3.04
C LEU A 388 -11.24 10.19 1.95
N MET A 389 -12.23 9.35 2.25
CA MET A 389 -12.78 8.40 1.29
C MET A 389 -13.38 9.07 0.05
N PRO A 390 -14.27 10.08 0.16
CA PRO A 390 -14.79 10.78 -1.03
C PRO A 390 -13.70 11.45 -1.86
N ILE A 391 -12.66 12.00 -1.21
CA ILE A 391 -11.52 12.60 -1.89
C ILE A 391 -10.78 11.52 -2.71
N VAL A 392 -10.53 10.35 -2.12
CA VAL A 392 -9.87 9.25 -2.82
C VAL A 392 -10.74 8.67 -3.93
N LEU A 393 -12.05 8.51 -3.71
CA LEU A 393 -12.98 8.08 -4.75
C LEU A 393 -13.03 9.11 -5.89
N LEU A 394 -12.98 10.41 -5.59
CA LEU A 394 -12.86 11.49 -6.57
C LEU A 394 -11.58 11.34 -7.40
N VAL A 395 -10.43 11.17 -6.75
CA VAL A 395 -9.14 10.97 -7.45
C VAL A 395 -9.19 9.70 -8.32
N ALA A 396 -9.76 8.61 -7.80
CA ALA A 396 -9.94 7.36 -8.54
C ALA A 396 -10.85 7.53 -9.76
N THR A 397 -11.91 8.35 -9.68
CA THR A 397 -12.76 8.64 -10.84
C THR A 397 -12.06 9.49 -11.90
N LEU A 398 -11.25 10.48 -11.48
CA LEU A 398 -10.49 11.33 -12.40
C LEU A 398 -9.39 10.53 -13.13
N PHE A 399 -8.73 9.63 -12.42
CA PHE A 399 -7.55 8.90 -12.89
C PHE A 399 -7.77 7.38 -13.02
N ALA A 400 -8.99 6.95 -13.31
CA ALA A 400 -9.35 5.53 -13.36
C ALA A 400 -8.43 4.64 -14.23
N ASN A 401 -7.90 5.19 -15.33
CA ASN A 401 -7.00 4.47 -16.24
C ASN A 401 -5.52 4.58 -15.84
N LYS A 402 -5.19 5.42 -14.84
CA LYS A 402 -3.84 5.72 -14.37
C LYS A 402 -3.72 5.41 -12.87
N ARG A 403 -3.74 4.12 -12.52
CA ARG A 403 -3.74 3.65 -11.11
C ARG A 403 -2.57 4.18 -10.27
N ILE A 404 -1.39 4.36 -10.85
CA ILE A 404 -0.23 4.88 -10.12
C ILE A 404 -0.36 6.36 -9.84
N LEU A 405 -0.87 7.12 -10.83
CA LEU A 405 -1.17 8.53 -10.63
C LEU A 405 -2.28 8.67 -9.57
N THR A 406 -3.28 7.80 -9.61
CA THR A 406 -4.30 7.71 -8.56
C THR A 406 -3.63 7.53 -7.20
N MET A 407 -2.77 6.51 -7.05
CA MET A 407 -2.08 6.25 -5.80
C MET A 407 -1.21 7.42 -5.33
N ALA A 408 -0.37 7.97 -6.20
CA ALA A 408 0.48 9.12 -5.87
C ALA A 408 -0.34 10.33 -5.42
N VAL A 409 -1.40 10.67 -6.16
CA VAL A 409 -2.30 11.80 -5.81
C VAL A 409 -3.05 11.51 -4.50
N THR A 410 -3.52 10.27 -4.28
CA THR A 410 -4.18 9.91 -3.01
C THR A 410 -3.23 10.02 -1.83
N MET A 411 -1.97 9.64 -1.99
CA MET A 411 -0.97 9.76 -0.93
C MET A 411 -0.66 11.22 -0.62
N ILE A 412 -0.51 12.07 -1.64
CA ILE A 412 -0.32 13.52 -1.46
C ILE A 412 -1.54 14.11 -0.75
N ALA A 413 -2.76 13.77 -1.18
CA ALA A 413 -3.99 14.25 -0.56
C ALA A 413 -4.10 13.83 0.91
N VAL A 414 -3.82 12.56 1.21
CA VAL A 414 -3.80 12.05 2.59
C VAL A 414 -2.73 12.74 3.42
N ALA A 415 -1.51 12.91 2.89
CA ALA A 415 -0.42 13.59 3.60
C ALA A 415 -0.79 15.04 3.90
N MET A 416 -1.37 15.77 2.93
CA MET A 416 -1.84 17.13 3.14
C MET A 416 -2.90 17.22 4.24
N VAL A 417 -3.86 16.29 4.26
CA VAL A 417 -4.88 16.24 5.33
C VAL A 417 -4.25 15.90 6.68
N MET A 418 -3.30 14.95 6.73
CA MET A 418 -2.62 14.59 7.97
C MET A 418 -1.73 15.71 8.50
N LEU A 419 -1.17 16.56 7.64
CA LEU A 419 -0.42 17.74 8.04
C LEU A 419 -1.34 18.88 8.49
N SER A 420 -2.53 19.00 7.90
CA SER A 420 -3.48 20.07 8.23
C SER A 420 -4.33 19.78 9.47
N VAL A 421 -4.64 18.51 9.77
CA VAL A 421 -5.47 18.12 10.93
C VAL A 421 -4.85 18.57 12.26
N PRO A 422 -3.56 18.33 12.56
CA PRO A 422 -2.93 18.84 13.78
C PRO A 422 -2.90 20.36 13.83
N PHE A 423 -2.75 21.03 12.68
CA PHE A 423 -2.72 22.49 12.60
C PHE A 423 -4.09 23.11 12.87
N GLY A 424 -5.14 22.49 12.33
CA GLY A 424 -6.53 22.93 12.52
C GLY A 424 -7.12 22.57 13.88
N LEU A 425 -6.70 21.45 14.50
CA LEU A 425 -7.15 21.05 15.84
C LEU A 425 -6.39 21.74 16.98
N ARG A 426 -5.20 22.30 16.72
CA ARG A 426 -4.49 23.16 17.68
C ARG A 426 -5.12 24.53 17.84
N LEU A 427 -5.93 24.95 16.88
CA LEU A 427 -6.84 26.08 17.09
C LEU A 427 -7.93 25.57 18.01
N GLU A 428 -7.92 26.01 19.27
CA GLU A 428 -8.90 25.68 20.31
C GLU A 428 -10.29 26.19 19.92
N PHE A 429 -10.90 25.54 18.93
CA PHE A 429 -12.25 25.82 18.52
C PHE A 429 -13.20 25.30 19.59
N SER A 430 -13.98 26.21 20.19
CA SER A 430 -15.01 25.85 21.14
C SER A 430 -16.05 24.94 20.47
N PHE A 431 -16.48 23.90 21.19
CA PHE A 431 -17.71 23.20 20.83
C PHE A 431 -18.84 24.24 20.83
N PRO A 432 -19.60 24.47 19.73
CA PRO A 432 -19.95 23.58 18.63
C PRO A 432 -19.23 23.80 17.27
N THR A 433 -18.34 24.79 17.19
CA THR A 433 -17.73 25.20 15.90
C THR A 433 -16.94 24.07 15.22
N THR A 434 -16.22 23.26 15.99
CA THR A 434 -15.49 22.07 15.49
C THR A 434 -16.40 21.05 14.81
N VAL A 435 -17.60 20.80 15.36
CA VAL A 435 -18.56 19.86 14.76
C VAL A 435 -19.07 20.39 13.43
N LEU A 436 -19.37 21.69 13.36
CA LEU A 436 -19.85 22.34 12.14
C LEU A 436 -18.76 22.36 11.06
N ILE A 437 -17.49 22.59 11.42
CA ILE A 437 -16.35 22.51 10.51
C ILE A 437 -16.19 21.08 9.98
N ILE A 438 -16.20 20.05 10.85
CA ILE A 438 -16.07 18.65 10.44
C ILE A 438 -17.23 18.25 9.53
N ALA A 439 -18.47 18.58 9.90
CA ALA A 439 -19.65 18.31 9.07
C ALA A 439 -19.56 19.02 7.72
N GLY A 440 -19.11 20.28 7.71
CA GLY A 440 -18.84 21.05 6.49
C GLY A 440 -17.79 20.41 5.59
N MET A 441 -16.68 19.91 6.16
CA MET A 441 -15.64 19.21 5.39
C MET A 441 -16.14 17.87 4.82
N ILE A 442 -16.92 17.11 5.58
CA ILE A 442 -17.57 15.88 5.11
C ILE A 442 -18.50 16.23 3.94
N ALA A 443 -19.42 17.19 4.14
CA ALA A 443 -20.36 17.62 3.11
C ALA A 443 -19.65 18.12 1.84
N ALA A 444 -18.61 18.94 1.98
CA ALA A 444 -17.83 19.48 0.88
C ALA A 444 -17.09 18.37 0.09
N SER A 445 -16.47 17.41 0.79
CA SER A 445 -15.76 16.29 0.17
C SER A 445 -16.72 15.40 -0.64
N TRP A 446 -17.91 15.12 -0.11
CA TRP A 446 -18.97 14.38 -0.79
C TRP A 446 -19.55 15.16 -1.97
N ALA A 447 -19.84 16.44 -1.79
CA ALA A 447 -20.33 17.30 -2.86
C ALA A 447 -19.34 17.33 -4.03
N GLY A 448 -18.05 17.49 -3.75
CA GLY A 448 -16.98 17.42 -4.75
C GLY A 448 -16.99 16.09 -5.51
N PHE A 449 -17.03 14.96 -4.79
CA PHE A 449 -17.09 13.63 -5.41
C PHE A 449 -18.33 13.46 -6.29
N VAL A 450 -19.51 13.81 -5.78
CA VAL A 450 -20.79 13.67 -6.47
C VAL A 450 -20.85 14.56 -7.72
N LEU A 451 -20.39 15.80 -7.64
CA LEU A 451 -20.34 16.73 -8.78
C LEU A 451 -19.41 16.23 -9.88
N ILE A 452 -18.19 15.82 -9.52
CA ILE A 452 -17.21 15.31 -10.49
C ILE A 452 -17.68 14.00 -11.11
N LEU A 453 -18.22 13.08 -10.32
CA LEU A 453 -18.78 11.82 -10.81
C LEU A 453 -20.00 12.08 -11.72
N GLY A 454 -20.84 13.06 -11.40
CA GLY A 454 -21.98 13.48 -12.21
C GLY A 454 -21.54 14.04 -13.55
N HIS A 455 -20.55 14.92 -13.56
CA HIS A 455 -19.91 15.43 -14.77
C HIS A 455 -19.33 14.28 -15.61
N TYR A 456 -18.58 13.38 -14.96
CA TYR A 456 -17.93 12.26 -15.62
C TYR A 456 -18.94 11.31 -16.27
N CYS A 457 -19.99 10.92 -15.55
CA CYS A 457 -20.99 9.95 -16.03
C CYS A 457 -21.93 10.55 -17.08
N ARG A 458 -22.34 11.81 -16.92
CA ARG A 458 -23.36 12.43 -17.79
C ARG A 458 -22.78 13.13 -19.02
N LYS A 459 -21.67 13.86 -18.88
CA LYS A 459 -21.14 14.74 -19.94
C LYS A 459 -20.00 14.15 -20.75
N ARG A 460 -19.18 13.25 -20.19
CA ARG A 460 -17.99 12.74 -20.88
C ARG A 460 -18.34 11.75 -21.99
N CYS A 461 -17.68 11.85 -23.14
CA CYS A 461 -17.85 10.94 -24.26
C CYS A 461 -17.39 9.51 -23.90
N LEU A 462 -18.28 8.53 -24.08
CA LEU A 462 -18.03 7.11 -23.81
C LEU A 462 -17.06 6.47 -24.82
N VAL A 463 -16.86 7.09 -25.98
CA VAL A 463 -16.11 6.53 -27.13
C VAL A 463 -14.61 6.34 -26.83
N GLY A 464 -14.06 7.02 -25.82
CA GLY A 464 -12.64 6.91 -25.44
C GLY A 464 -12.31 5.94 -24.31
N GLN A 465 -13.30 5.28 -23.68
CA GLN A 465 -13.10 4.47 -22.47
C GLN A 465 -12.89 2.97 -22.75
N GLY A 466 -13.03 2.54 -24.00
CA GLY A 466 -12.84 1.14 -24.43
C GLY A 466 -11.43 0.75 -24.86
N ARG A 467 -10.41 1.60 -24.66
CA ARG A 467 -9.01 1.33 -25.04
C ARG A 467 -8.07 1.33 -23.85
#